data_AF-A0A8T1XE26-F1
#
_entry.id   AF-A0A8T1XE26-F1
#
_cell.length_a   1.000
_cell.length_b   1.000
_cell.length_c   1.000
_cell.angle_alpha   90.00
_cell.angle_beta   90.00
_cell.angle_gamma   90.00
#
_symmetry.space_group_name_H-M   'P 1'
#
loop_
_entity.id
_entity.type
_entity.pdbx_description
1 polymer ?
#
loop_
_entity_poly.entity_id
_entity_poly.type
_entity_poly.pdbx_seq_one_letter_code
_entity_poly.pdbx_strand_id
1 'polypeptide(L)'
;MAFQFPVASGKKKQVQVFECPTEAWKERKSNSVKSKAKEDTPELSVRQEIRKEFDDTFDSVLEFASSNLKGKEKKAHEAKKIEALGGKGAKNRSMPYKMLIGMKTKGVARKQRREELMKESDVVTGKRKSTSKARDQQKRKKVDFGVQATKGRFKGGVLDVRGL
;
A
#
# COMPACT_ATOMS: atom_id res chain seq x y z
N MET A 1 -50.98 2.47 55.27
CA MET A 1 -49.85 1.53 55.45
C MET A 1 -48.67 2.08 54.67
N ALA A 2 -47.58 2.45 55.35
CA ALA A 2 -46.43 3.10 54.71
C ALA A 2 -45.50 2.05 54.09
N PHE A 3 -45.14 2.24 52.81
CA PHE A 3 -44.18 1.40 52.08
C PHE A 3 -42.77 1.81 52.49
N GLN A 4 -42.00 0.89 53.07
CA GLN A 4 -40.65 1.15 53.55
C GLN A 4 -39.63 0.56 52.56
N PHE A 5 -38.75 1.41 52.03
CA PHE A 5 -37.69 0.98 51.10
C PHE A 5 -36.65 0.12 51.83
N PRO A 6 -36.13 -0.95 51.21
CA PRO A 6 -35.08 -1.77 51.82
C PRO A 6 -33.78 -0.95 51.91
N VAL A 7 -33.34 -0.69 53.15
CA VAL A 7 -32.06 -0.06 53.45
C VAL A 7 -30.93 -1.02 53.05
N ALA A 8 -29.98 -0.53 52.25
CA ALA A 8 -28.88 -1.32 51.72
C ALA A 8 -28.06 -1.96 52.85
N SER A 9 -28.18 -3.27 53.03
CA SER A 9 -27.30 -4.03 53.91
C SER A 9 -25.86 -3.91 53.39
N GLY A 10 -24.95 -3.33 54.17
CA GLY A 10 -23.55 -3.02 53.81
C GLY A 10 -22.64 -4.21 53.48
N LYS A 11 -23.19 -5.36 53.07
CA LYS A 11 -22.44 -6.53 52.61
C LYS A 11 -22.11 -6.36 51.13
N LYS A 12 -20.83 -6.12 50.81
CA LYS A 12 -20.34 -6.06 49.44
C LYS A 12 -20.45 -7.45 48.81
N LYS A 13 -21.25 -7.60 47.74
CA LYS A 13 -21.28 -8.84 46.95
C LYS A 13 -19.94 -8.98 46.23
N GLN A 14 -19.27 -10.13 46.37
CA GLN A 14 -18.09 -10.43 45.58
C GLN A 14 -18.49 -10.56 44.11
N VAL A 15 -17.99 -9.66 43.28
CA VAL A 15 -18.12 -9.74 41.82
C VAL A 15 -16.95 -10.57 41.32
N GLN A 16 -17.23 -11.77 40.80
CA GLN A 16 -16.22 -12.56 40.11
C GLN A 16 -16.00 -11.94 38.73
N VAL A 17 -14.81 -11.37 38.53
CA VAL A 17 -14.36 -10.90 37.23
C VAL A 17 -13.79 -12.11 36.50
N PHE A 18 -14.49 -12.57 35.46
CA PHE A 18 -13.93 -13.55 34.52
C PHE A 18 -13.04 -12.82 33.52
N GLU A 19 -11.79 -13.24 33.41
CA GLU A 19 -10.91 -12.75 32.34
C GLU A 19 -11.42 -13.25 30.99
N CYS A 20 -11.63 -12.33 30.06
CA CYS A 20 -11.95 -12.69 28.68
C CYS A 20 -10.79 -13.52 28.10
N PRO A 21 -11.07 -14.71 27.53
CA PRO A 21 -10.05 -15.50 26.87
C PRO A 21 -9.41 -14.68 25.76
N THR A 22 -8.09 -14.52 25.82
CA THR A 22 -7.33 -13.82 24.79
C THR A 22 -7.48 -14.57 23.47
N GLU A 23 -8.03 -13.87 22.47
CA GLU A 23 -8.22 -14.37 21.13
C GLU A 23 -6.87 -14.75 20.48
N ALA A 24 -6.46 -16.02 20.59
CA ALA A 24 -5.20 -16.55 20.05
C ALA A 24 -5.06 -16.36 18.52
N TRP A 25 -6.14 -16.03 17.81
CA TRP A 25 -6.12 -15.72 16.38
C TRP A 25 -5.59 -14.31 16.05
N LYS A 26 -5.38 -13.45 17.06
CA LYS A 26 -4.78 -12.11 16.90
C LYS A 26 -3.27 -12.05 17.20
N GLU A 27 -2.65 -13.14 17.66
CA GLU A 27 -1.19 -13.17 17.80
C GLU A 27 -0.52 -13.27 16.42
N ARG A 28 -0.24 -12.11 15.83
CA ARG A 28 0.76 -12.02 14.77
C ARG A 28 2.12 -12.33 15.40
N LYS A 29 2.68 -13.51 15.09
CA LYS A 29 4.09 -13.78 15.32
C LYS A 29 4.91 -12.62 14.75
N SER A 30 5.68 -11.95 15.60
CA SER A 30 6.66 -10.99 15.12
C SER A 30 7.65 -11.75 14.25
N ASN A 31 7.78 -11.34 13.00
CA ASN A 31 8.81 -11.85 12.11
C ASN A 31 10.15 -11.30 12.61
N SER A 32 10.71 -11.89 13.67
CA SER A 32 12.10 -11.70 14.04
C SER A 32 12.94 -12.44 13.01
N VAL A 33 13.10 -11.81 11.86
CA VAL A 33 14.13 -12.19 10.89
C VAL A 33 15.46 -12.10 11.63
N LYS A 34 16.07 -13.26 11.88
CA LYS A 34 17.44 -13.40 12.36
C LYS A 34 18.37 -12.68 11.38
N SER A 35 18.69 -11.41 11.62
CA SER A 35 19.84 -10.76 11.01
C SER A 35 21.08 -11.13 11.84
N LYS A 36 21.62 -12.31 11.59
CA LYS A 36 23.05 -12.56 11.84
C LYS A 36 23.77 -11.76 10.76
N ALA A 37 24.29 -10.59 11.13
CA ALA A 37 25.24 -9.85 10.31
C ALA A 37 26.49 -10.73 10.16
N LYS A 38 26.57 -11.42 9.03
CA LYS A 38 27.83 -11.93 8.49
C LYS A 38 28.43 -10.79 7.70
N GLU A 39 29.49 -10.18 8.22
CA GLU A 39 30.53 -9.62 7.36
C GLU A 39 31.26 -10.80 6.72
N ASP A 40 30.70 -11.28 5.63
CA ASP A 40 31.43 -12.11 4.68
C ASP A 40 31.27 -11.35 3.36
N THR A 41 32.35 -10.75 2.83
CA THR A 41 32.40 -10.42 1.40
C THR A 41 32.11 -11.70 0.65
N PRO A 42 30.93 -11.86 0.01
CA PRO A 42 30.68 -13.06 -0.74
C PRO A 42 31.63 -12.97 -1.95
N GLU A 43 32.49 -13.97 -2.14
CA GLU A 43 33.10 -14.20 -3.44
C GLU A 43 31.93 -14.43 -4.41
N LEU A 44 31.60 -13.38 -5.14
CA LEU A 44 30.50 -13.41 -6.09
C LEU A 44 31.00 -14.25 -7.25
N SER A 45 30.16 -15.14 -7.78
CA SER A 45 30.52 -15.79 -9.04
C SER A 45 30.79 -14.69 -10.09
N VAL A 46 31.70 -14.93 -11.03
CA VAL A 46 32.01 -13.99 -12.14
C VAL A 46 30.73 -13.43 -12.80
N ARG A 47 29.66 -14.25 -12.90
CA ARG A 47 28.35 -13.82 -13.43
C ARG A 47 27.62 -12.80 -12.56
N GLN A 48 27.77 -12.88 -11.24
CA GLN A 48 27.19 -11.94 -10.29
C GLN A 48 27.99 -10.64 -10.26
N GLU A 49 29.31 -10.70 -10.41
CA GLU A 49 30.17 -9.51 -10.53
C GLU A 49 29.80 -8.70 -11.78
N ILE A 50 29.72 -9.35 -12.94
CA ILE A 50 29.30 -8.71 -14.20
C ILE A 50 27.91 -8.05 -14.06
N ARG A 51 26.97 -8.70 -13.35
CA ARG A 51 25.64 -8.12 -13.12
C ARG A 51 25.70 -6.89 -12.23
N LYS A 52 26.50 -6.91 -11.17
CA LYS A 52 26.67 -5.75 -10.29
C LYS A 52 27.33 -4.60 -11.03
N GLU A 53 28.40 -4.86 -11.77
CA GLU A 53 29.05 -3.84 -12.59
C GLU A 53 28.08 -3.22 -13.61
N PHE A 54 27.22 -4.04 -14.22
CA PHE A 54 26.19 -3.55 -15.11
C PHE A 54 25.15 -2.68 -14.40
N ASP A 55 24.66 -3.11 -13.24
CA ASP A 55 23.67 -2.36 -12.46
C ASP A 55 24.28 -1.04 -11.95
N ASP A 56 25.52 -1.07 -11.44
CA ASP A 56 26.26 0.10 -10.95
C ASP A 56 26.54 1.11 -12.08
N THR A 57 26.95 0.63 -13.26
CA THR A 57 27.16 1.49 -14.44
C THR A 57 25.85 2.08 -14.94
N PHE A 58 24.76 1.32 -14.94
CA PHE A 58 23.44 1.82 -15.33
C PHE A 58 22.95 2.92 -14.37
N ASP A 59 23.07 2.68 -13.06
CA ASP A 59 22.74 3.67 -12.04
C ASP A 59 23.62 4.92 -12.16
N SER A 60 24.91 4.77 -12.49
CA SER A 60 25.82 5.91 -12.73
C SER A 60 25.35 6.79 -13.89
N VAL A 61 24.83 6.20 -14.98
CA VAL A 61 24.31 6.94 -16.14
C VAL A 61 23.01 7.65 -15.78
N LEU A 62 22.16 7.03 -14.97
CA LEU A 62 20.94 7.67 -14.46
C LEU A 62 21.27 8.86 -13.54
N GLU A 63 22.28 8.70 -12.67
CA GLU A 63 22.71 9.74 -11.74
C GLU A 63 23.56 10.83 -12.40
N PHE A 64 24.16 10.57 -13.57
CA PHE A 64 25.00 11.54 -14.29
C PHE A 64 24.26 12.87 -14.54
N ALA A 65 23.01 12.80 -14.99
CA ALA A 65 22.20 14.00 -15.21
C ALA A 65 21.87 14.73 -13.89
N SER A 66 21.83 13.99 -12.78
CA SER A 66 21.52 14.54 -11.46
C SER A 66 22.72 15.26 -10.81
N SER A 67 23.95 14.91 -11.20
CA SER A 67 25.19 15.46 -10.64
C SER A 67 25.31 16.99 -10.83
N ASN A 68 24.75 17.50 -11.93
CA ASN A 68 24.78 18.92 -12.28
C ASN A 68 23.60 19.72 -11.68
N LEU A 69 22.67 19.07 -10.98
CA LEU A 69 21.53 19.75 -10.38
C LEU A 69 21.99 20.63 -9.20
N LYS A 70 21.47 21.86 -9.13
CA LYS A 70 21.79 22.82 -8.05
C LYS A 70 20.53 23.26 -7.31
N GLY A 71 20.71 23.67 -6.05
CA GLY A 71 19.67 24.32 -5.24
C GLY A 71 18.40 23.46 -5.05
N LYS A 72 17.26 23.95 -5.54
CA LYS A 72 15.93 23.34 -5.33
C LYS A 72 15.80 21.98 -6.02
N GLU A 73 16.41 21.83 -7.19
CA GLU A 73 16.31 20.60 -7.99
C GLU A 73 17.08 19.46 -7.34
N LYS A 74 18.27 19.74 -6.81
CA LYS A 74 19.08 18.78 -6.04
C LYS A 74 18.31 18.25 -4.83
N LYS A 75 17.70 19.14 -4.04
CA LYS A 75 16.87 18.76 -2.89
C LYS A 75 15.68 17.87 -3.27
N ALA A 76 15.04 18.17 -4.41
CA ALA A 76 13.93 17.36 -4.91
C ALA A 76 14.38 15.98 -5.40
N HIS A 77 15.58 15.88 -5.99
CA HIS A 77 16.18 14.61 -6.40
C HIS A 77 16.56 13.74 -5.20
N GLU A 78 17.24 14.32 -4.21
CA GLU A 78 17.60 13.64 -2.95
C GLU A 78 16.37 13.13 -2.19
N ALA A 79 15.31 13.94 -2.12
CA ALA A 79 14.05 13.51 -1.50
C ALA A 79 13.43 12.30 -2.20
N LYS A 80 13.52 12.22 -3.53
CA LYS A 80 13.06 11.04 -4.29
C LYS A 80 13.95 9.82 -4.05
N LYS A 81 15.26 10.02 -3.92
CA LYS A 81 16.21 8.94 -3.58
C LYS A 81 15.89 8.37 -2.19
N ILE A 82 15.60 9.24 -1.22
CA ILE A 82 15.13 8.84 0.11
C ILE A 82 13.82 8.04 0.03
N GLU A 83 12.84 8.49 -0.76
CA GLU A 83 11.57 7.77 -0.95
C GLU A 83 11.77 6.40 -1.61
N ALA A 84 12.67 6.30 -2.59
CA ALA A 84 13.01 5.05 -3.28
C ALA A 84 13.68 4.03 -2.34
N LEU A 85 14.51 4.48 -1.39
CA LEU A 85 15.13 3.65 -0.36
C LEU A 85 14.15 3.22 0.75
N GLY A 86 12.87 3.59 0.65
CA GLY A 86 11.83 3.25 1.63
C GLY A 86 11.58 4.33 2.68
N GLY A 87 12.20 5.50 2.53
CA GLY A 87 11.91 6.67 3.35
C GLY A 87 10.47 7.18 3.13
N LYS A 88 9.94 7.85 4.16
CA LYS A 88 8.60 8.44 4.07
C LYS A 88 8.63 9.70 3.19
N GLY A 89 7.86 9.68 2.11
CA GLY A 89 7.70 10.86 1.23
C GLY A 89 7.12 12.08 1.97
N ALA A 90 7.44 13.27 1.46
CA ALA A 90 6.97 14.53 2.03
C ALA A 90 5.43 14.60 2.08
N LYS A 91 4.88 15.06 3.21
CA LYS A 91 3.44 15.20 3.38
C LYS A 91 2.94 16.36 2.51
N ASN A 92 1.91 16.11 1.70
CA ASN A 92 1.25 17.18 0.95
C ASN A 92 0.59 18.17 1.92
N ARG A 93 0.78 19.47 1.69
CA ARG A 93 0.10 20.53 2.44
C ARG A 93 -1.42 20.42 2.25
N SER A 94 -2.17 20.73 3.30
CA SER A 94 -3.63 20.82 3.21
C SER A 94 -4.02 21.93 2.22
N MET A 95 -4.86 21.58 1.24
CA MET A 95 -5.35 22.48 0.20
C MET A 95 -6.88 22.35 0.13
N PRO A 96 -7.61 23.46 -0.02
CA PRO A 96 -9.05 23.43 -0.28
C PRO A 96 -9.43 22.52 -1.44
N TYR A 97 -10.54 21.80 -1.28
CA TYR A 97 -10.94 20.71 -2.17
C TYR A 97 -11.11 21.14 -3.62
N LYS A 98 -11.76 22.28 -3.88
CA LYS A 98 -11.99 22.81 -5.24
C LYS A 98 -10.66 23.07 -5.98
N MET A 99 -9.68 23.68 -5.29
CA MET A 99 -8.36 23.93 -5.87
C MET A 99 -7.61 22.63 -6.14
N LEU A 100 -7.67 21.68 -5.20
CA LEU A 100 -7.03 20.38 -5.35
C LEU A 100 -7.59 19.59 -6.54
N ILE A 101 -8.91 19.61 -6.76
CA ILE A 101 -9.51 19.01 -7.96
C ILE A 101 -9.01 19.72 -9.22
N GLY A 102 -9.07 21.05 -9.27
CA GLY A 102 -8.65 21.82 -10.45
C GLY A 102 -7.19 21.59 -10.83
N MET A 103 -6.29 21.47 -9.85
CA MET A 103 -4.89 21.12 -10.08
C MET A 103 -4.73 19.69 -10.62
N LYS A 104 -5.46 18.73 -10.06
CA LYS A 104 -5.39 17.32 -10.50
C LYS A 104 -5.92 17.14 -11.92
N THR A 105 -7.07 17.73 -12.26
CA THR A 105 -7.67 17.59 -13.59
C THR A 105 -6.79 18.22 -14.67
N LYS A 106 -6.31 19.44 -14.46
CA LYS A 106 -5.36 20.09 -15.37
C LYS A 106 -4.05 19.32 -15.48
N GLY A 107 -3.55 18.77 -14.37
CA GLY A 107 -2.34 17.94 -14.37
C GLY A 107 -2.50 16.67 -15.20
N VAL A 108 -3.65 16.00 -15.13
CA VAL A 108 -3.98 14.82 -15.95
C VAL A 108 -4.08 15.20 -17.42
N ALA A 109 -4.80 16.26 -17.76
CA ALA A 109 -4.96 16.72 -19.14
C ALA A 109 -3.60 17.07 -19.80
N ARG A 110 -2.70 17.74 -19.07
CA ARG A 110 -1.33 18.03 -19.56
C ARG A 110 -0.51 16.76 -19.81
N LYS A 111 -0.65 15.75 -18.96
CA LYS A 111 0.05 14.47 -19.14
C LYS A 111 -0.49 13.72 -20.35
N GLN A 112 -1.81 13.66 -20.52
CA GLN A 112 -2.46 13.05 -21.67
C GLN A 112 -2.02 13.71 -22.98
N ARG A 113 -2.08 15.05 -23.05
CA ARG A 113 -1.60 15.80 -24.23
C ARG A 113 -0.13 15.51 -24.54
N ARG A 114 0.73 15.42 -23.52
CA ARG A 114 2.14 15.07 -23.72
C ARG A 114 2.30 13.64 -24.23
N GLU A 115 1.52 12.69 -23.71
CA GLU A 115 1.55 11.30 -24.16
C GLU A 115 1.02 11.15 -25.60
N GLU A 116 0.03 11.93 -25.99
CA GLU A 116 -0.48 12.01 -27.37
C GLU A 116 0.58 12.56 -28.32
N LEU A 117 1.20 13.70 -28.01
CA LEU A 117 2.28 14.27 -28.82
C LEU A 117 3.48 13.33 -28.97
N MET A 118 3.82 12.57 -27.92
CA MET A 118 4.91 11.58 -27.98
C MET A 118 4.55 10.36 -28.82
N LYS A 119 3.25 10.02 -28.93
CA LYS A 119 2.77 8.98 -29.84
C LYS A 119 2.72 9.48 -31.27
N GLU A 120 2.28 10.71 -31.49
CA GLU A 120 2.26 11.35 -32.83
C GLU A 120 3.67 11.50 -33.41
N SER A 121 4.68 11.71 -32.55
CA SER A 121 6.09 11.76 -32.96
C SER A 121 6.78 10.39 -33.05
N ASP A 122 6.03 9.30 -32.91
CA ASP A 122 6.52 7.91 -32.93
C ASP A 122 7.69 7.63 -31.96
N VAL A 123 7.78 8.39 -30.86
CA VAL A 123 8.84 8.17 -29.85
C VAL A 123 8.46 6.99 -28.96
N VAL A 124 9.19 5.88 -29.10
CA VAL A 124 9.01 4.70 -28.27
C VAL A 124 9.49 4.99 -26.85
N THR A 125 8.56 5.01 -25.91
CA THR A 125 8.86 5.17 -24.47
C THR A 125 8.62 3.85 -23.72
N GLY A 126 9.42 3.62 -22.68
CA GLY A 126 9.28 2.42 -21.84
C GLY A 126 7.88 2.30 -21.24
N LYS A 127 7.31 1.09 -21.27
CA LYS A 127 5.95 0.80 -20.80
C LYS A 127 5.84 1.04 -19.29
N ARG A 128 5.22 2.14 -18.88
CA ARG A 128 4.92 2.40 -17.47
C ARG A 128 3.72 1.58 -17.01
N LYS A 129 3.83 0.93 -15.84
CA LYS A 129 2.67 0.28 -15.20
C LYS A 129 1.61 1.35 -14.90
N SER A 130 0.36 1.09 -15.29
CA SER A 130 -0.76 1.98 -14.97
C SER A 130 -0.88 2.16 -13.46
N THR A 131 -0.53 3.33 -12.94
CA THR A 131 -0.59 3.66 -11.52
C THR A 131 -1.97 4.20 -11.11
N SER A 132 -3.05 3.66 -11.70
CA SER A 132 -4.40 4.04 -11.32
C SER A 132 -4.78 3.44 -9.96
N LYS A 133 -4.17 3.94 -8.87
CA LYS A 133 -4.45 3.54 -7.49
C LYS A 133 -5.95 3.66 -7.15
N ALA A 134 -6.66 4.59 -7.79
CA ALA A 134 -8.11 4.77 -7.62
C ALA A 134 -8.93 3.62 -8.27
N ARG A 135 -8.56 3.16 -9.47
CA ARG A 135 -9.22 2.00 -10.11
C ARG A 135 -8.90 0.70 -9.36
N ASP A 136 -7.69 0.57 -8.82
CA ASP A 136 -7.33 -0.61 -8.02
C ASP A 136 -8.12 -0.69 -6.71
N GLN A 137 -8.39 0.43 -6.04
CA GLN A 137 -9.26 0.43 -4.86
C GLN A 137 -10.71 0.06 -5.21
N GLN A 138 -11.20 0.47 -6.38
CA GLN A 138 -12.53 0.08 -6.86
C GLN A 138 -12.60 -1.41 -7.23
N LYS A 139 -11.54 -1.97 -7.83
CA LYS A 139 -11.43 -3.42 -8.11
C LYS A 139 -11.27 -4.28 -6.85
N ARG A 140 -10.76 -3.71 -5.76
CA ARG A 140 -10.61 -4.37 -4.46
C ARG A 140 -11.86 -4.35 -3.58
N LYS A 141 -12.90 -3.60 -3.97
CA LYS A 141 -14.21 -3.76 -3.32
C LYS A 141 -14.65 -5.18 -3.64
N LYS A 142 -14.76 -6.02 -2.60
CA LYS A 142 -15.41 -7.34 -2.73
C LYS A 142 -16.75 -7.07 -3.42
N VAL A 143 -16.96 -7.70 -4.56
CA VAL A 143 -18.27 -7.65 -5.23
C VAL A 143 -19.28 -8.13 -4.20
N ASP A 144 -20.32 -7.34 -3.98
CA ASP A 144 -21.42 -7.79 -3.13
C ASP A 144 -22.10 -8.94 -3.86
N PHE A 145 -21.86 -10.17 -3.39
CA PHE A 145 -22.44 -11.38 -3.98
C PHE A 145 -23.92 -11.54 -3.60
N GLY A 146 -24.51 -10.57 -2.88
CA GLY A 146 -25.86 -10.64 -2.37
C GLY A 146 -26.03 -11.74 -1.32
N VAL A 147 -27.26 -11.90 -0.82
CA VAL A 147 -27.59 -13.00 0.09
C VAL A 147 -27.78 -14.28 -0.73
N GLN A 148 -26.87 -15.24 -0.61
CA GLN A 148 -27.00 -16.57 -1.21
C GLN A 148 -28.01 -17.39 -0.41
N ALA A 149 -29.29 -17.33 -0.80
CA ALA A 149 -30.39 -18.00 -0.11
C ALA A 149 -30.42 -19.53 -0.28
N THR A 150 -29.74 -20.06 -1.30
CA THR A 150 -29.83 -21.48 -1.69
C THR A 150 -28.53 -22.24 -1.39
N LYS A 151 -28.66 -23.47 -0.87
CA LYS A 151 -27.54 -24.41 -0.71
C LYS A 151 -27.22 -25.02 -2.08
N GLY A 152 -26.40 -24.37 -2.89
CA GLY A 152 -25.98 -24.89 -4.19
C GLY A 152 -25.21 -23.87 -5.04
N ARG A 153 -24.62 -24.32 -6.15
CA ARG A 153 -23.96 -23.44 -7.12
C ARG A 153 -24.98 -23.00 -8.17
N PHE A 154 -25.52 -21.80 -8.02
CA PHE A 154 -26.38 -21.19 -9.02
C PHE A 154 -25.55 -20.52 -10.12
N LYS A 155 -25.60 -21.02 -11.36
CA LYS A 155 -24.91 -20.42 -12.51
C LYS A 155 -25.80 -20.47 -13.74
N GLY A 156 -26.03 -19.31 -14.37
CA GLY A 156 -26.76 -19.23 -15.64
C GLY A 156 -28.23 -19.68 -15.57
N GLY A 157 -28.91 -19.50 -14.43
CA GLY A 157 -30.31 -19.89 -14.26
C GLY A 157 -30.53 -21.32 -13.73
N VAL A 158 -29.46 -22.11 -13.58
CA VAL A 158 -29.53 -23.50 -13.10
C VAL A 158 -28.88 -23.60 -11.72
N LEU A 159 -29.58 -24.24 -10.77
CA LEU A 159 -29.07 -24.54 -9.43
C LEU A 159 -28.45 -25.94 -9.42
N ASP A 160 -27.12 -26.01 -9.39
CA ASP A 160 -26.40 -27.27 -9.22
C ASP A 160 -26.32 -27.59 -7.71
N VAL A 161 -27.13 -28.55 -7.29
CA VAL A 161 -27.12 -29.11 -5.94
C VAL A 161 -26.34 -30.41 -5.99
N ARG A 162 -25.01 -30.34 -5.84
CA ARG A 162 -24.24 -31.56 -5.58
C ARG A 162 -24.73 -32.12 -4.24
N GLY A 163 -25.21 -33.36 -4.28
CA GLY A 163 -25.95 -34.02 -3.22
C GLY A 163 -25.28 -33.98 -1.84
N LEU A 164 -26.13 -34.11 -0.82
CA LEU A 164 -25.87 -34.28 0.61
C LEU A 164 -24.54 -34.98 0.95
#